data_AF-A0A316ULI3-F1
#
_entry.id   AF-A0A316ULI3-F1
#
_cell.length_a   1.000
_cell.length_b   1.000
_cell.length_c   1.000
_cell.angle_alpha   90.00
_cell.angle_beta   90.00
_cell.angle_gamma   90.00
#
_symmetry.space_group_name_H-M   'P 1'
#
loop_
_entity.id
_entity.type
_entity.pdbx_description
1 polymer ?
#
loop_
_entity_poly.entity_id
_entity_poly.type
_entity_poly.pdbx_seq_one_letter_code
_entity_poly.pdbx_strand_id
1 'polypeptide(L)'
;MSRFSNFVLYSGIATLIYAALFFGVLPTPGLSEQVKDDILPVIPWWTLVSFGSYMLWQMGWGIFNFNDVPEAYQSLMVDIKNAKDFLRERGVDVD
;
A
#
# COMPACT_ATOMS: atom_id res chain seq x y z
N MET A 1 13.89 -16.37 2.65
CA MET A 1 12.57 -16.22 3.30
C MET A 1 11.67 -15.40 2.39
N SER A 2 10.40 -15.77 2.21
CA SER A 2 9.46 -14.99 1.38
C SER A 2 9.06 -13.68 2.07
N ARG A 3 8.69 -12.66 1.29
CA ARG A 3 8.22 -11.35 1.83
C ARG A 3 7.04 -11.52 2.78
N PHE A 4 6.17 -12.50 2.49
CA PHE A 4 5.05 -12.89 3.34
C PHE A 4 5.51 -13.43 4.70
N SER A 5 6.53 -14.30 4.72
CA SER A 5 7.09 -14.84 5.97
C SER A 5 7.62 -13.74 6.87
N ASN A 6 8.29 -12.73 6.30
CA ASN A 6 8.80 -11.59 7.08
C ASN A 6 7.66 -10.74 7.64
N PHE A 7 6.60 -10.52 6.87
CA PHE A 7 5.41 -9.79 7.33
C PHE A 7 4.73 -10.50 8.52
N VAL A 8 4.51 -11.81 8.42
CA VAL A 8 3.93 -12.61 9.50
C VAL A 8 4.83 -12.58 10.74
N LEU A 9 6.15 -12.67 10.56
CA LEU A 9 7.10 -12.60 11.67
C LEU A 9 7.02 -11.24 12.39
N TYR A 10 7.10 -10.12 11.66
CA TYR A 10 7.09 -8.79 12.26
C TYR A 10 5.76 -8.45 12.92
N SER A 11 4.64 -8.78 12.27
CA SER A 11 3.31 -8.58 12.86
C SER A 11 3.12 -9.44 14.10
N GLY A 12 3.52 -10.71 14.08
CA GLY A 12 3.48 -11.60 15.24
C GLY A 12 4.30 -11.08 16.42
N ILE A 13 5.53 -10.61 16.18
CA ILE A 13 6.37 -10.01 17.22
C ILE A 13 5.71 -8.75 17.80
N ALA A 14 5.17 -7.86 16.96
CA ALA A 14 4.50 -6.65 17.41
C ALA A 14 3.25 -6.98 18.27
N THR A 15 2.45 -7.96 17.86
CA THR A 15 1.29 -8.42 18.64
C THR A 15 1.70 -9.03 19.98
N LEU A 16 2.79 -9.82 20.03
CA LEU A 16 3.30 -10.38 21.28
C LEU A 16 3.80 -9.30 22.24
N ILE A 17 4.51 -8.28 21.73
CA ILE A 17 4.94 -7.13 22.53
C ILE A 17 3.72 -6.37 23.07
N TYR A 18 2.72 -6.11 22.22
CA TYR A 18 1.50 -5.45 22.64
C TYR A 18 0.77 -6.23 23.74
N ALA A 19 0.62 -7.55 23.58
CA ALA A 19 0.01 -8.40 24.60
C ALA A 19 0.80 -8.37 25.91
N ALA A 20 2.14 -8.43 25.86
CA ALA A 20 2.98 -8.34 27.05
C ALA A 20 2.84 -6.99 27.77
N LEU A 21 2.67 -5.89 27.03
CA LEU A 21 2.36 -4.57 27.59
C LEU A 21 0.95 -4.51 28.18
N PHE A 22 -0.04 -5.09 27.50
CA PHE A 22 -1.44 -5.12 27.94
C PHE A 22 -1.63 -5.88 29.26
N PHE A 23 -0.94 -7.01 29.43
CA PHE A 23 -0.96 -7.78 30.68
C PHE A 23 -0.01 -7.24 31.75
N GLY A 24 0.71 -6.15 31.49
CA GLY A 24 1.64 -5.56 32.46
C GLY A 24 2.87 -6.41 32.77
N VAL A 25 3.23 -7.35 31.89
CA VAL A 25 4.42 -8.21 32.03
C VAL A 25 5.71 -7.39 31.85
N LEU A 26 5.64 -6.34 31.03
CA LEU A 26 6.75 -5.41 30.80
C LEU A 26 6.57 -4.13 31.63
N PRO A 27 7.62 -3.65 32.33
CA PRO A 27 7.57 -2.37 33.00
C PRO A 27 7.46 -1.24 31.98
N THR A 28 6.57 -0.28 32.22
CA THR A 28 6.43 0.95 31.44
C THR A 28 7.11 2.10 32.19
N PRO A 29 8.44 2.31 32.04
CA PRO A 29 9.13 3.38 32.74
C PRO A 29 8.64 4.74 32.28
N GLY A 30 8.20 5.59 33.22
CA GLY A 30 7.83 6.98 32.94
C GLY A 30 6.37 7.24 32.54
N LEU A 31 5.50 6.22 32.51
CA LEU A 31 4.06 6.37 32.31
C LEU A 31 3.32 6.20 33.65
N SER A 32 2.37 7.08 33.95
CA SER A 32 1.46 6.89 35.08
C SER A 32 0.48 5.75 34.78
N GLU A 33 0.01 5.04 35.82
CA GLU A 33 -0.94 3.93 35.66
C GLU A 33 -2.22 4.35 34.92
N GLN A 34 -2.73 5.54 35.22
CA GLN A 34 -3.93 6.10 34.57
C GLN A 34 -3.76 6.23 33.06
N VAL A 35 -2.61 6.76 32.62
CA VAL A 35 -2.32 6.95 31.19
C VAL A 35 -2.18 5.60 30.48
N LYS A 36 -1.64 4.60 31.16
CA LYS A 36 -1.50 3.25 30.61
C LYS A 36 -2.87 2.61 30.35
N ASP A 37 -3.77 2.69 31.31
CA ASP A 37 -5.10 2.07 31.25
C ASP A 37 -5.98 2.71 30.17
N ASP A 38 -5.82 4.02 29.94
CA ASP A 38 -6.56 4.74 28.90
C ASP A 38 -5.97 4.53 27.48
N ILE A 39 -4.65 4.47 27.34
CA ILE A 39 -4.00 4.44 26.02
C ILE A 39 -3.90 3.02 25.46
N LEU A 40 -3.51 2.02 26.27
CA LEU A 40 -3.25 0.66 25.77
C LEU A 40 -4.44 0.04 25.02
N PRO A 41 -5.70 0.19 25.46
CA PRO A 41 -6.85 -0.36 24.74
C PRO A 41 -7.12 0.33 23.39
N VAL A 42 -6.66 1.57 23.20
CA VAL A 42 -6.97 2.38 22.01
C VAL A 42 -5.93 2.20 20.89
N ILE A 43 -4.71 1.76 21.21
CA ILE A 43 -3.62 1.56 20.23
C ILE A 43 -4.03 0.71 19.01
N PRO A 44 -4.74 -0.43 19.15
CA PRO A 44 -5.15 -1.22 17.99
C PRO A 44 -6.07 -0.46 17.04
N TRP A 45 -7.01 0.31 17.58
CA TRP A 45 -7.90 1.17 16.81
C TRP A 45 -7.21 2.34 16.17
N TRP A 46 -6.33 3.00 16.90
CA TRP A 46 -5.52 4.07 16.34
C TRP A 46 -4.67 3.57 15.17
N THR A 47 -4.03 2.39 15.33
CA THR A 47 -3.26 1.74 14.27
C THR A 47 -4.11 1.46 13.03
N LEU A 48 -5.32 0.92 13.21
CA LEU A 48 -6.22 0.62 12.09
C LEU A 48 -6.63 1.89 11.34
N VAL A 49 -7.04 2.93 12.06
CA VAL A 49 -7.51 4.19 11.47
C VAL A 49 -6.36 4.90 10.74
N SER A 50 -5.18 4.95 11.35
CA SER A 50 -3.99 5.54 10.73
C SER A 50 -3.56 4.78 9.48
N PHE A 51 -3.58 3.44 9.52
CA PHE A 51 -3.25 2.61 8.36
C PHE A 51 -4.27 2.81 7.23
N GLY A 52 -5.57 2.82 7.54
CA GLY A 52 -6.62 3.11 6.55
C GLY A 52 -6.46 4.50 5.92
N SER A 53 -6.16 5.52 6.73
CA SER A 53 -5.92 6.89 6.25
C SER A 53 -4.68 6.96 5.36
N TYR A 54 -3.61 6.26 5.71
CA TYR A 54 -2.40 6.15 4.89
C TYR A 54 -2.67 5.49 3.54
N MET A 55 -3.44 4.40 3.52
CA MET A 55 -3.83 3.72 2.27
C MET A 55 -4.66 4.63 1.37
N LEU A 56 -5.65 5.34 1.94
CA LEU A 56 -6.47 6.30 1.21
C LEU A 56 -5.63 7.45 0.64
N TRP A 57 -4.70 7.98 1.44
CA TRP A 57 -3.76 9.00 0.99
C TRP A 57 -2.92 8.50 -0.18
N GLN A 58 -2.31 7.32 -0.06
CA GLN A 58 -1.46 6.77 -1.11
C GLN A 58 -2.23 6.53 -2.41
N MET A 59 -3.49 6.06 -2.31
CA MET A 59 -4.38 5.91 -3.45
C MET A 59 -4.73 7.27 -4.07
N GLY A 60 -5.12 8.25 -3.26
CA GLY A 60 -5.44 9.60 -3.72
C GLY A 60 -4.24 10.28 -4.38
N TRP A 61 -3.05 10.12 -3.80
CA TRP A 61 -1.79 10.62 -4.35
C TRP A 61 -1.43 9.95 -5.67
N GLY A 62 -1.72 8.65 -5.82
CA GLY A 62 -1.55 7.92 -7.07
C GLY A 62 -2.50 8.41 -8.17
N ILE A 63 -3.74 8.75 -7.83
CA ILE A 63 -4.69 9.36 -8.77
C ILE A 63 -4.27 10.79 -9.13
N PHE A 64 -3.83 11.57 -8.14
CA PHE A 64 -3.40 12.95 -8.35
C PHE A 64 -2.14 13.05 -9.23
N ASN A 65 -1.20 12.12 -9.07
CA ASN A 65 0.00 12.00 -9.90
C ASN A 65 -0.14 10.97 -11.02
N PHE A 66 -1.37 10.55 -11.35
CA PHE A 66 -1.59 9.83 -12.58
C PHE A 66 -1.28 10.86 -13.67
N ASN A 67 -0.02 10.83 -14.15
CA ASN A 67 0.30 11.47 -15.40
C ASN A 67 -0.77 10.94 -16.35
N ASP A 68 -1.56 11.85 -16.93
CA ASP A 68 -2.19 11.57 -18.22
C ASP A 68 -1.14 10.83 -19.03
N VAL A 69 -1.53 9.81 -19.78
CA VAL A 69 -0.58 8.84 -20.32
C VAL A 69 -0.25 9.23 -21.77
N PRO A 70 0.35 10.41 -22.10
CA PRO A 70 0.66 10.73 -23.48
C PRO A 70 1.72 9.78 -24.00
N GLU A 71 2.58 9.24 -23.14
CA GLU A 71 3.62 8.29 -23.52
C GLU A 71 3.04 6.95 -23.97
N ALA A 72 2.11 6.35 -23.23
CA ALA A 72 1.44 5.12 -23.68
C ALA A 72 0.48 5.39 -24.84
N TYR A 73 -0.17 6.57 -24.92
CA TYR A 73 -0.95 6.95 -26.10
C TYR A 73 -0.06 7.05 -27.36
N GLN A 74 1.11 7.67 -27.25
CA GLN A 74 2.09 7.77 -28.33
C GLN A 74 2.64 6.40 -28.73
N SER A 75 3.01 5.56 -27.75
CA SER A 75 3.46 4.19 -28.00
C SER A 75 2.37 3.37 -28.71
N LEU A 76 1.12 3.45 -28.26
CA LEU A 76 0.00 2.74 -28.88
C LEU A 76 -0.24 3.21 -30.31
N MET A 77 -0.09 4.51 -30.58
CA MET A 77 -0.28 5.06 -31.92
C MET A 77 0.82 4.60 -32.89
N VAL A 78 2.06 4.43 -32.40
CA VAL A 78 3.16 3.83 -33.18
C VAL A 78 2.86 2.38 -33.52
N ASP A 79 2.36 1.60 -32.56
CA ASP A 79 1.98 0.20 -32.79
C ASP A 79 0.85 0.07 -33.81
N ILE A 80 -0.17 0.94 -33.73
CA ILE A 80 -1.28 1.01 -34.72
C ILE A 80 -0.72 1.31 -36.12
N LYS A 81 0.21 2.26 -36.24
CA LYS A 81 0.81 2.60 -37.54
C LYS A 81 1.55 1.40 -38.13
N ASN A 82 2.39 0.74 -37.34
CA ASN A 82 3.14 -0.45 -37.78
C ASN A 82 2.20 -1.59 -38.20
N ALA A 83 1.12 -1.81 -37.46
CA ALA A 83 0.11 -2.81 -37.80
C ALA A 83 -0.64 -2.47 -39.10
N LYS A 84 -1.00 -1.19 -39.32
CA LYS A 84 -1.61 -0.73 -40.57
C LYS A 84 -0.68 -0.93 -41.76
N ASP A 85 0.60 -0.59 -41.62
CA ASP A 85 1.59 -0.75 -42.69
C ASP A 85 1.81 -2.24 -43.04
N PHE A 86 1.91 -3.12 -42.04
CA PHE A 86 1.99 -4.58 -42.24
C PHE A 86 0.79 -5.19 -42.96
N LEU A 87 -0.41 -4.65 -42.72
CA LEU A 87 -1.64 -5.06 -43.40
C LEU A 87 -1.71 -4.53 -44.84
N ARG A 88 -1.26 -3.29 -45.08
CA ARG A 88 -1.12 -2.73 -46.43
C ARG A 88 -0.13 -3.50 -47.29
N GLU A 89 1.01 -3.91 -46.73
CA GLU A 89 1.97 -4.80 -47.40
C GLU A 89 1.36 -6.15 -47.81
N ARG A 90 0.31 -6.59 -47.10
CA ARG A 90 -0.46 -7.82 -47.41
C ARG A 90 -1.65 -7.58 -48.34
N GLY A 91 -1.80 -6.37 -48.87
CA GLY A 91 -2.88 -6.01 -49.79
C GLY A 91 -4.25 -5.88 -49.14
N VAL A 92 -4.30 -5.70 -47.81
CA VAL A 92 -5.54 -5.41 -47.07
C VAL A 92 -5.73 -3.89 -47.03
N ASP A 93 -6.93 -3.41 -47.36
CA ASP A 93 -7.29 -1.99 -47.26
C ASP A 93 -7.58 -1.61 -45.79
N VAL A 94 -7.00 -0.51 -45.31
CA VAL A 94 -6.92 -0.20 -43.86
C VAL A 94 -7.15 1.29 -43.54
N ASP A 95 -7.75 2.04 -44.45
CA ASP A 95 -8.10 3.46 -44.25
C ASP A 95 -9.15 3.66 -43.15
#